data_AF-A0A917VH15-F1
#
_entry.id   AF-A0A917VH15-F1
#
_cell.length_a   1.000
_cell.length_b   1.000
_cell.length_c   1.000
_cell.angle_alpha   90.00
_cell.angle_beta   90.00
_cell.angle_gamma   90.00
#
_symmetry.space_group_name_H-M   'P 1'
#
loop_
_entity.id
_entity.type
_entity.pdbx_description
1 polymer ?
#
loop_
_entity_poly.entity_id
_entity_poly.type
_entity_poly.pdbx_seq_one_letter_code
_entity_poly.pdbx_strand_id
1 'polypeptide(L)'
;MAVTIHELKERYGKHWLVSDAVGGGWYAVRRHGVSRSLLQRGLSNVRCAATLEELAAHLAAETQLEERFLHVDDPLPGPGEVRPSRDRPPQASPGPVGDASECPPPAVAHAAPAHRRL
;
A
#
# COMPACT_ATOMS: atom_id res chain seq x y z
N MET A 1 -12.55 12.85 17.65
CA MET A 1 -11.20 13.46 17.77
C MET A 1 -10.64 13.58 16.37
N ALA A 2 -10.07 14.74 16.01
CA ALA A 2 -9.46 14.93 14.69
C ALA A 2 -8.13 14.18 14.63
N VAL A 3 -7.87 13.46 13.53
CA VAL A 3 -6.61 12.73 13.37
C VAL A 3 -5.54 13.69 12.88
N THR A 4 -4.37 13.67 13.52
CA THR A 4 -3.25 14.51 13.10
C THR A 4 -2.17 13.68 12.39
N ILE A 5 -1.40 14.33 11.51
CA ILE A 5 -0.25 13.70 10.86
C ILE A 5 0.81 13.25 11.88
N HIS A 6 0.94 13.96 13.00
CA HIS A 6 1.85 13.58 14.08
C HIS A 6 1.42 12.24 14.69
N GLU A 7 0.14 12.09 15.02
CA GLU A 7 -0.40 10.85 15.56
C GLU A 7 -0.20 9.67 14.60
N LEU A 8 -0.43 9.87 13.30
CA LEU A 8 -0.17 8.83 12.29
C LEU A 8 1.30 8.43 12.23
N LYS A 9 2.21 9.40 12.29
CA LYS A 9 3.66 9.14 12.28
C LYS A 9 4.10 8.44 13.57
N GLU A 10 3.56 8.80 14.72
CA GLU A 10 3.84 8.11 15.98
C GLU A 10 3.35 6.66 15.96
N ARG A 11 2.12 6.43 15.49
CA ARG A 11 1.49 5.10 15.51
C ARG A 11 2.03 4.18 14.43
N TYR A 12 2.22 4.68 13.20
CA TYR A 12 2.54 3.86 12.03
C TYR A 12 3.92 4.12 11.42
N GLY A 13 4.66 5.14 11.90
CA GLY A 13 5.90 5.62 11.28
C GLY A 13 7.04 4.60 11.21
N LYS A 14 6.97 3.53 12.02
CA LYS A 14 7.91 2.40 11.96
C LYS A 14 7.78 1.60 10.68
N HIS A 15 6.56 1.44 10.17
CA HIS A 15 6.25 0.63 8.99
C HIS A 15 5.92 1.49 7.78
N TRP A 16 5.45 2.71 7.98
CA TRP A 16 4.95 3.60 6.94
C TRP A 16 5.66 4.95 6.94
N LEU A 17 5.96 5.45 5.74
CA LEU A 17 6.32 6.83 5.48
C LEU A 17 5.05 7.58 5.05
N VAL A 18 4.58 8.52 5.87
CA VAL A 18 3.36 9.28 5.62
C VAL A 18 3.69 10.72 5.19
N SER A 19 3.13 11.17 4.07
CA SER A 19 3.31 12.52 3.54
C SER A 19 2.06 13.03 2.81
N ASP A 20 2.00 14.34 2.58
CA ASP A 20 1.04 14.99 1.69
C ASP A 20 1.33 14.65 0.21
N ALA A 21 0.28 14.49 -0.59
CA ALA A 21 0.40 14.28 -2.03
C ALA A 21 0.43 15.62 -2.79
N VAL A 22 1.23 15.68 -3.87
CA VAL A 22 1.45 16.90 -4.69
C VAL A 22 0.15 17.50 -5.27
N GLY A 23 -0.93 16.71 -5.38
CA GLY A 23 -2.25 17.15 -5.87
C GLY A 23 -3.32 17.34 -4.79
N GLY A 24 -2.93 17.34 -3.51
CA GLY A 24 -3.85 17.28 -2.38
C GLY A 24 -4.15 15.85 -1.93
N GLY A 25 -4.53 15.72 -0.66
CA GLY A 25 -4.67 14.42 0.01
C GLY A 25 -3.36 13.92 0.61
N TRP A 26 -3.37 12.64 0.99
CA TRP A 26 -2.32 12.02 1.77
C TRP A 26 -1.96 10.65 1.21
N TYR A 27 -0.69 10.29 1.33
CA TYR A 27 -0.22 8.96 1.00
C TYR A 27 0.67 8.40 2.09
N ALA A 28 0.68 7.08 2.17
CA ALA A 28 1.57 6.31 3.01
C ALA A 28 2.25 5.23 2.16
N VAL A 29 3.58 5.15 2.25
CA VAL A 29 4.39 4.11 1.59
C VAL A 29 5.03 3.24 2.65
N ARG A 30 4.94 1.92 2.51
CA ARG A 30 5.64 1.01 3.42
C ARG A 30 7.15 1.18 3.29
N ARG A 31 7.82 1.23 4.43
CA ARG A 31 9.30 1.27 4.52
C ARG A 31 9.93 -0.06 4.12
N HIS A 32 9.20 -1.16 4.29
CA HIS A 32 9.62 -2.51 3.91
C HIS A 32 8.66 -3.08 2.87
N GLY A 33 9.23 -3.69 1.84
CA GLY A 33 8.44 -4.34 0.79
C GLY A 33 7.68 -5.55 1.34
N VAL A 34 6.39 -5.61 1.04
CA VAL A 34 5.54 -6.74 1.36
C VAL A 34 5.84 -7.90 0.41
N SER A 35 5.87 -9.13 0.91
CA SER A 35 6.11 -10.32 0.09
C SER A 35 4.99 -10.51 -0.94
N ARG A 36 5.32 -11.15 -2.07
CA ARG A 36 4.34 -11.41 -3.14
C ARG A 36 3.11 -12.18 -2.64
N SER A 37 3.30 -13.12 -1.73
CA SER A 37 2.22 -13.90 -1.12
C SER A 37 1.26 -13.03 -0.31
N LEU A 38 1.77 -12.03 0.41
CA LEU A 38 0.95 -11.11 1.19
C LEU A 38 0.25 -10.05 0.31
N LEU A 39 0.89 -9.60 -0.78
CA LEU A 39 0.25 -8.74 -1.78
C LEU A 39 -0.98 -9.43 -2.41
N GLN A 40 -0.86 -10.72 -2.75
CA GLN A 40 -1.98 -11.50 -3.28
C GLN A 40 -3.12 -11.68 -2.27
N ARG A 41 -2.84 -11.53 -0.98
CA ARG A 41 -3.82 -11.60 0.12
C ARG A 41 -4.43 -10.24 0.47
N GLY A 42 -4.09 -9.19 -0.28
CA GLY A 42 -4.73 -7.88 -0.20
C GLY A 42 -3.94 -6.81 0.56
N LEU A 43 -2.71 -7.09 1.01
CA LEU A 43 -1.83 -6.05 1.53
C LEU A 43 -1.32 -5.17 0.38
N SER A 44 -1.03 -3.91 0.69
CA SER A 44 -0.44 -2.98 -0.25
C SER A 44 0.84 -2.34 0.29
N ASN A 45 1.76 -2.02 -0.62
CA ASN A 45 2.94 -1.20 -0.31
C ASN A 45 2.60 0.29 -0.23
N VAL A 46 1.47 0.73 -0.82
CA VAL A 46 1.07 2.13 -0.88
C VAL A 46 -0.42 2.26 -0.56
N ARG A 47 -0.76 3.26 0.26
CA ARG A 47 -2.15 3.67 0.52
C ARG A 47 -2.28 5.16 0.32
N CYS A 48 -3.37 5.57 -0.33
CA CYS A 48 -3.71 6.96 -0.58
C CYS A 48 -5.08 7.25 0.00
N ALA A 49 -5.33 8.50 0.36
CA ALA A 49 -6.61 8.97 0.87
C ALA A 49 -6.77 10.47 0.66
N ALA A 50 -8.01 10.96 0.63
CA ALA A 50 -8.27 12.40 0.51
C ALA A 50 -8.05 13.12 1.85
N THR A 51 -8.28 12.43 2.97
CA THR A 51 -8.16 12.97 4.33
C THR A 51 -7.24 12.14 5.21
N LEU A 52 -6.79 12.71 6.34
CA LEU A 52 -5.97 12.00 7.32
C LEU A 52 -6.77 10.89 8.01
N GLU A 53 -8.06 11.11 8.24
CA GLU A 53 -8.98 10.15 8.86
C GLU A 53 -9.16 8.91 7.98
N GLU A 54 -9.36 9.10 6.68
CA GLU A 54 -9.41 8.01 5.71
C GLU A 54 -8.08 7.26 5.65
N LEU A 55 -6.97 7.99 5.65
CA LEU A 55 -5.65 7.35 5.67
C LEU A 55 -5.45 6.52 6.93
N ALA A 56 -5.88 7.04 8.09
CA ALA A 56 -5.84 6.33 9.36
C ALA A 56 -6.62 5.01 9.30
N ALA A 57 -7.83 5.05 8.74
CA ALA A 57 -8.67 3.86 8.58
C ALA A 57 -8.01 2.82 7.65
N HIS A 58 -7.43 3.26 6.53
CA HIS A 58 -6.68 2.36 5.63
C HIS A 58 -5.47 1.74 6.31
N LEU A 59 -4.69 2.52 7.07
CA LEU A 59 -3.52 2.02 7.80
C LEU A 59 -3.92 1.05 8.92
N ALA A 60 -5.00 1.33 9.64
CA ALA A 60 -5.53 0.41 10.64
C ALA A 60 -5.99 -0.92 10.03
N ALA A 61 -6.68 -0.87 8.90
CA ALA A 61 -7.09 -2.07 8.18
C ALA A 61 -5.89 -2.89 7.69
N GLU A 62 -4.87 -2.23 7.13
CA GLU A 62 -3.60 -2.85 6.73
C GLU A 62 -2.91 -3.55 7.90
N THR A 63 -2.81 -2.90 9.06
CA THR A 63 -2.22 -3.50 10.27
C THR A 63 -3.00 -4.73 10.72
N GLN A 64 -4.33 -4.68 10.75
CA GLN A 64 -5.15 -5.84 11.12
C GLN A 64 -5.00 -7.01 10.14
N LEU A 65 -4.92 -6.73 8.83
CA LEU A 65 -4.66 -7.74 7.81
C LEU A 65 -3.30 -8.39 8.01
N GLU A 66 -2.27 -7.57 8.23
CA GLU A 66 -0.90 -8.02 8.44
C GLU A 66 -0.78 -8.88 9.70
N GLU A 67 -1.33 -8.45 10.84
CA GLU A 67 -1.37 -9.21 12.08
C GLU A 67 -2.08 -10.56 11.90
N ARG A 68 -3.21 -10.56 11.19
CA ARG A 68 -3.96 -11.79 10.90
C ARG A 68 -3.16 -12.78 10.06
N PHE A 69 -2.33 -12.31 9.15
CA PHE A 69 -1.50 -13.20 8.33
C PHE A 69 -0.20 -13.61 9.03
N LEU A 70 0.39 -12.74 9.84
CA LEU A 70 1.54 -13.08 10.69
C LEU A 70 1.19 -14.13 11.76
N HIS A 71 -0.06 -14.15 12.24
CA HIS A 71 -0.54 -15.18 13.17
C HIS A 71 -0.87 -16.53 12.51
N VAL A 72 -0.88 -16.60 11.18
CA VAL A 72 -1.21 -17.82 10.41
C VAL A 72 0.04 -18.50 9.84
N ASP A 73 1.22 -17.89 10.01
CA ASP A 73 2.51 -18.48 9.62
C ASP A 73 3.29 -18.98 10.85
N ASP A 74 2.92 -20.17 11.35
CA ASP A 74 3.86 -21.20 11.81
C ASP A 74 3.22 -22.57 11.50
N PRO A 75 3.88 -23.51 10.79
CA PRO A 75 5.29 -23.85 10.94
C PRO A 75 6.16 -23.71 9.67
N LEU A 76 7.41 -23.31 9.92
CA LEU A 76 8.56 -23.56 9.06
C LEU A 76 8.50 -24.97 8.44
N PRO A 77 8.64 -25.14 7.11
CA PRO A 77 9.10 -26.42 6.59
C PRO A 77 10.53 -26.61 7.12
N GLY A 78 10.75 -27.65 7.93
CA GLY A 78 12.06 -27.99 8.46
C GLY A 78 13.12 -28.09 7.36
N PRO A 79 14.40 -27.84 7.67
CA PRO A 79 15.47 -27.93 6.68
C PRO A 79 15.70 -29.40 6.32
N GLY A 80 15.05 -29.90 5.28
CA GLY A 80 15.30 -31.26 4.83
C GLY A 80 14.27 -31.87 3.90
N GLU A 81 14.12 -31.35 2.69
CA GLU A 81 13.87 -32.24 1.55
C GLU A 81 14.42 -31.64 0.25
N VAL A 82 15.71 -31.88 0.02
CA VAL A 82 16.27 -31.90 -1.33
C VAL A 82 15.68 -33.11 -2.06
N ARG A 83 14.60 -32.90 -2.83
CA ARG A 83 14.22 -33.86 -3.88
C ARG A 83 14.90 -33.46 -5.19
N PRO A 84 15.69 -34.34 -5.83
CA PRO A 84 16.40 -34.00 -7.04
C PRO A 84 15.46 -33.87 -8.25
N SER A 85 15.76 -32.83 -9.04
CA SER A 85 15.25 -32.49 -10.37
C SER A 85 14.75 -33.65 -11.22
N ARG A 86 13.52 -33.53 -11.73
CA ARG A 86 13.14 -34.03 -13.05
C ARG A 86 12.09 -33.12 -13.65
N ASP A 87 12.29 -32.82 -14.94
CA ASP A 87 11.44 -32.05 -15.85
C ASP A 87 11.44 -30.53 -15.72
N ARG A 88 12.42 -29.93 -16.41
CA ARG A 88 12.39 -28.53 -16.85
C ARG A 88 11.81 -28.47 -18.27
N PRO A 89 10.60 -27.94 -18.50
CA PRO A 89 10.21 -27.47 -19.81
C PRO A 89 10.83 -26.07 -20.09
N PRO A 90 11.02 -25.71 -21.37
CA PRO A 90 11.77 -24.52 -21.76
C PRO A 90 11.02 -23.23 -21.41
N GLN A 91 11.80 -22.20 -21.07
CA GLN A 91 11.31 -20.87 -20.70
C GLN A 91 10.54 -20.22 -21.86
N ALA A 92 9.31 -19.80 -21.61
CA ALA A 92 8.64 -18.78 -22.39
C ALA A 92 8.88 -17.42 -21.72
N SER A 93 9.55 -16.53 -22.44
CA SER A 93 9.80 -15.14 -22.04
C SER A 93 8.49 -14.40 -21.76
N PRO A 94 8.34 -13.69 -20.63
CA PRO A 94 7.37 -12.61 -20.53
C PRO A 94 7.96 -11.34 -21.13
N GLY A 95 7.21 -10.74 -22.06
CA GLY A 95 7.53 -9.48 -22.75
C GLY A 95 7.59 -8.24 -21.84
N PRO A 96 7.69 -7.05 -22.43
CA PRO A 96 8.00 -5.83 -21.70
C PRO A 96 6.94 -5.52 -20.64
N VAL A 97 7.41 -5.28 -19.41
CA VAL A 97 6.61 -4.75 -18.30
C VAL A 97 6.06 -3.38 -18.71
N GLY A 98 4.79 -3.38 -19.08
CA GLY A 98 4.02 -2.18 -19.33
C GLY A 98 3.84 -1.40 -18.04
N ASP A 99 4.36 -0.18 -18.09
CA ASP A 99 3.82 1.08 -17.59
C ASP A 99 3.34 1.18 -16.14
N ALA A 100 3.92 2.17 -15.47
CA ALA A 100 3.55 2.63 -14.15
C ALA A 100 2.05 2.90 -14.10
N SER A 101 1.33 2.10 -13.30
CA SER A 101 -0.08 2.32 -13.02
C SER A 101 -0.20 3.64 -12.24
N GLU A 102 -0.46 4.70 -13.01
CA GLU A 102 -0.76 6.05 -12.59
C GLU A 102 -1.80 6.03 -11.47
N CYS A 103 -1.44 6.64 -10.34
CA CYS A 103 -2.44 7.07 -9.37
C CYS A 103 -3.38 8.04 -10.09
N PRO A 104 -4.69 7.79 -10.14
CA PRO A 104 -5.61 8.76 -10.71
C PRO A 104 -5.53 10.04 -9.87
N PRO A 105 -5.39 11.22 -10.50
CA PRO A 105 -5.42 12.48 -9.77
C PRO A 105 -6.80 12.65 -9.10
N PRO A 106 -6.85 13.29 -7.91
CA PRO A 106 -8.12 13.62 -7.29
C PRO A 106 -8.91 14.55 -8.22
N ALA A 107 -10.21 14.29 -8.36
CA ALA A 107 -11.11 15.09 -9.17
C ALA A 107 -11.00 16.57 -8.75
N VAL A 108 -10.51 17.40 -9.67
CA VAL A 108 -10.39 18.83 -9.48
C VAL A 108 -11.80 19.39 -9.30
N ALA A 109 -12.15 19.73 -8.06
CA ALA A 109 -13.33 20.54 -7.80
C ALA A 109 -13.08 21.90 -8.46
N HIS A 110 -13.71 22.14 -9.61
CA HIS A 110 -13.73 23.43 -10.26
C HIS A 110 -14.41 24.45 -9.32
N ALA A 111 -13.59 25.20 -8.59
CA ALA A 111 -14.03 26.37 -7.88
C ALA A 111 -13.83 27.62 -8.76
N ALA A 112 -14.96 28.30 -9.00
CA ALA A 112 -15.14 29.72 -9.28
C ALA A 112 -14.89 30.22 -10.73
N PRO A 113 -15.60 31.28 -11.19
CA PRO A 113 -15.39 32.59 -10.60
C PRO A 113 -16.67 33.35 -10.18
N ALA A 114 -16.43 34.24 -9.23
CA ALA A 114 -17.28 35.35 -8.83
C ALA A 114 -17.76 36.18 -10.04
N HIS A 115 -19.07 36.36 -10.15
CA HIS A 115 -19.62 37.53 -10.84
C HIS A 115 -19.98 38.59 -9.79
N ARG A 116 -19.05 39.52 -9.61
CA ARG A 116 -19.31 40.85 -9.06
C ARG A 116 -19.92 41.68 -10.18
N ARG A 117 -21.13 42.23 -9.98
CA ARG A 117 -21.46 43.64 -10.24
C ARG A 117 -22.89 43.98 -9.81
N LEU A 118 -22.93 44.97 -8.91
CA LEU A 118 -23.90 46.07 -8.70
C LEU A 118 -25.39 45.72 -8.67
#